data_AF-A0A1H1R7H0-F1
#
_entry.id   AF-A0A1H1R7H0-F1
#
_cell.length_a   1.000
_cell.length_b   1.000
_cell.length_c   1.000
_cell.angle_alpha   90.00
_cell.angle_beta   90.00
_cell.angle_gamma   90.00
#
_symmetry.space_group_name_H-M   'P 1'
#
loop_
_entity.id
_entity.type
_entity.pdbx_description
1 polymer ?
#
loop_
_entity_poly.entity_id
_entity_poly.type
_entity_poly.pdbx_seq_one_letter_code
_entity_poly.pdbx_strand_id
1 'polypeptide(L)'
;MEASENLWIATAIALAVGVVIGVVLAQVSRRFSSGNSSSSQAQLESLQLRFEEYQQEVASHFKTTANLAGRLNRSYQDIQEHLTHGAMELAPDDMTRQRLLAALDQDAPIAPGSRKHHEGAFDSLEPPRDYAPKDSGGPGTLSEDYGIKRKP
;
A
#
# COMPACT_ATOMS: atom_id res chain seq x y z
N MET A 1 56.24 48.82 18.78
CA MET A 1 56.09 47.72 17.80
C MET A 1 55.85 46.36 18.49
N GLU A 2 56.06 46.26 19.81
CA GLU A 2 55.81 45.06 20.64
C GLU A 2 54.39 44.45 20.55
N ALA A 3 53.34 45.27 20.39
CA ALA A 3 51.95 44.77 20.44
C ALA A 3 51.59 43.87 19.24
N SER A 4 52.13 44.14 18.05
CA SER A 4 51.91 43.30 16.87
C SER A 4 52.65 41.97 16.95
N GLU A 5 53.80 41.91 17.62
CA GLU A 5 54.55 40.67 17.84
C GLU A 5 53.83 39.72 18.80
N ASN A 6 53.21 40.23 19.87
CA ASN A 6 52.45 39.37 20.78
C ASN A 6 51.12 38.89 20.17
N LEU A 7 50.55 39.67 19.24
CA LEU A 7 49.26 39.33 18.62
C LEU A 7 49.35 38.09 17.74
N TRP A 8 50.39 37.96 16.91
CA TRP A 8 50.53 36.79 16.03
C TRP A 8 50.83 35.51 16.83
N ILE A 9 51.60 35.62 17.92
CA ILE A 9 51.89 34.50 18.84
C ILE A 9 50.60 34.05 19.54
N ALA A 10 49.82 34.98 20.08
CA ALA A 10 48.54 34.66 20.72
C ALA A 10 47.56 34.00 19.73
N THR A 11 47.54 34.47 18.48
CA THR A 11 46.71 33.90 17.41
C THR A 11 47.16 32.48 17.05
N ALA A 12 48.47 32.23 16.97
CA ALA A 12 49.03 30.91 16.71
C ALA A 12 48.72 29.91 17.83
N ILE A 13 48.82 30.33 19.09
CA ILE A 13 48.49 29.50 20.25
C ILE A 13 46.99 29.18 20.27
N ALA A 14 46.12 30.17 20.06
CA ALA A 14 44.68 29.95 20.01
C ALA A 14 44.28 28.95 18.90
N LEU A 15 44.92 29.03 17.73
CA LEU A 15 44.70 28.09 16.64
C LEU A 15 45.18 26.68 17.01
N ALA A 16 46.37 26.55 17.61
CA ALA A 16 46.89 25.27 18.07
C ALA A 16 45.96 24.60 19.09
N VAL A 17 45.47 25.37 20.08
CA VAL A 17 44.51 24.88 21.08
C VAL A 17 43.19 24.49 20.43
N GLY A 18 42.67 25.30 19.50
CA GLY A 18 41.47 24.98 18.74
C GLY A 18 41.59 23.70 17.93
N VAL A 19 42.74 23.45 17.30
CA VAL A 19 43.02 22.20 16.56
C VAL A 19 43.05 21.00 17.50
N VAL A 20 43.73 21.12 18.65
CA VAL A 20 43.79 20.02 19.64
C VAL A 20 42.39 19.68 20.15
N ILE A 21 41.61 20.68 20.54
CA ILE A 21 40.23 20.50 21.01
C ILE A 21 39.37 19.89 19.90
N GLY A 22 39.48 20.40 18.67
CA GLY A 22 38.76 19.90 17.51
C GLY A 22 39.06 18.42 17.21
N VAL A 23 40.33 18.03 17.28
CA VAL A 23 40.75 16.64 17.09
C VAL A 23 40.20 15.74 18.20
N VAL A 24 40.27 16.17 19.46
CA VAL A 24 39.73 15.42 20.60
C VAL A 24 38.22 15.22 20.47
N LEU A 25 37.46 16.28 20.17
CA LEU A 25 36.01 16.17 19.95
C LEU A 25 35.68 15.26 18.75
N ALA A 26 36.42 15.36 17.65
CA ALA A 26 36.20 14.54 16.45
C ALA A 26 36.57 13.06 16.66
N GLN A 27 37.50 12.76 17.57
CA GLN A 27 37.86 11.39 17.91
C GLN A 27 36.81 10.77 18.86
N VAL A 28 36.34 11.55 19.82
CA VAL A 28 35.28 11.16 20.76
C VAL A 28 33.96 10.92 20.02
N SER A 29 33.55 11.82 19.12
CA SER A 29 32.30 11.67 18.36
C SER A 29 32.29 10.43 17.46
N ARG A 30 33.44 10.09 16.85
CA ARG A 30 33.60 8.84 16.09
C ARG A 30 33.48 7.60 16.97
N ARG A 31 34.05 7.62 18.17
CA ARG A 31 33.98 6.50 19.11
C ARG A 31 32.55 6.24 19.61
N PHE A 32 31.76 7.30 19.78
CA PHE A 32 30.34 7.20 20.13
C PHE A 32 29.44 6.86 18.93
N SER A 33 29.73 7.36 17.72
CA SER A 33 28.90 7.11 16.54
C SER A 33 29.12 5.73 15.90
N SER A 34 30.27 5.10 16.13
CA SER A 34 30.61 3.78 15.58
C SER A 34 29.67 2.65 16.01
N GLY A 35 28.84 2.84 17.05
CA GLY A 35 27.85 1.85 17.51
C GLY A 35 26.46 1.97 16.87
N ASN A 36 26.16 3.06 16.16
CA ASN A 36 24.78 3.39 15.73
C ASN A 36 24.51 3.22 14.22
N SER A 37 25.54 3.16 13.38
CA SER A 37 25.35 2.96 11.94
C SER A 37 25.02 1.51 11.58
N SER A 38 25.64 0.55 12.28
CA SER A 38 25.37 -0.89 12.09
C SER A 38 23.97 -1.28 12.55
N SER A 39 23.49 -0.71 13.67
CA SER A 39 22.14 -0.97 14.17
C SER A 39 21.06 -0.36 13.27
N SER A 40 21.32 0.80 12.66
CA SER A 40 20.42 1.41 11.69
C SER A 40 20.34 0.59 10.39
N GLN A 41 21.48 0.08 9.89
CA GLN A 41 21.50 -0.82 8.73
C GLN A 41 20.81 -2.16 9.01
N ALA A 42 21.08 -2.78 10.17
CA ALA A 42 20.42 -4.02 10.57
C ALA A 42 18.89 -3.85 10.71
N GLN A 43 18.43 -2.69 11.17
CA GLN A 43 17.00 -2.38 11.24
C GLN A 43 16.37 -2.30 9.85
N LEU A 44 17.02 -1.62 8.90
CA LEU A 44 16.55 -1.53 7.52
C LEU A 44 16.48 -2.90 6.84
N GLU A 45 17.51 -3.72 7.03
CA GLU A 45 17.54 -5.09 6.50
C GLU A 45 16.41 -5.93 7.11
N SER A 46 16.18 -5.83 8.42
CA SER A 46 15.08 -6.54 9.09
C SER A 46 13.69 -6.09 8.63
N LEU A 47 13.51 -4.80 8.31
CA LEU A 47 12.25 -4.27 7.79
C LEU A 47 12.00 -4.75 6.36
N GLN A 48 13.02 -4.75 5.51
CA GLN A 48 12.91 -5.26 4.15
C GLN A 48 12.54 -6.74 4.13
N LEU A 49 13.20 -7.54 4.98
CA LEU A 49 12.93 -8.97 5.08
C LEU A 49 11.49 -9.26 5.49
N ARG A 50 10.97 -8.52 6.49
CA ARG A 50 9.56 -8.60 6.91
C ARG A 50 8.59 -8.17 5.82
N PHE A 51 8.97 -7.16 5.03
CA PHE A 51 8.12 -6.68 3.94
C PHE A 51 8.04 -7.70 2.80
N GLU A 52 9.14 -8.35 2.47
CA GLU A 52 9.19 -9.42 1.48
C GLU A 52 8.41 -10.66 1.93
N GLU A 53 8.54 -11.05 3.20
CA GLU A 53 7.73 -12.11 3.81
C GLU A 53 6.22 -11.79 3.77
N TYR A 54 5.83 -10.56 4.14
CA TYR A 54 4.45 -10.11 4.05
C TYR A 54 3.92 -10.14 2.61
N GLN A 55 4.71 -9.67 1.63
CA GLN A 55 4.32 -9.72 0.22
C GLN A 55 4.10 -11.16 -0.25
N GLN A 56 4.97 -12.08 0.16
CA GLN A 56 4.85 -13.50 -0.16
C GLN A 56 3.60 -14.12 0.49
N GLU A 57 3.30 -13.78 1.74
CA GLU A 57 2.12 -14.25 2.45
C GLU A 57 0.83 -13.77 1.77
N VAL A 58 0.75 -12.47 1.44
CA VAL A 58 -0.39 -11.89 0.72
C VAL A 58 -0.59 -12.54 -0.64
N ALA A 59 0.49 -12.69 -1.41
CA ALA A 59 0.43 -13.36 -2.71
C ALA A 59 -0.05 -14.82 -2.60
N SER A 60 0.43 -15.54 -1.58
CA SER A 60 -0.01 -16.90 -1.27
C SER A 60 -1.49 -16.95 -0.88
N HIS A 61 -1.96 -16.01 -0.06
CA HIS A 61 -3.36 -15.92 0.32
C HIS A 61 -4.25 -15.65 -0.90
N PHE A 62 -3.90 -14.69 -1.76
CA PHE A 62 -4.66 -14.41 -2.98
C PHE A 62 -4.66 -15.58 -3.95
N LYS A 63 -3.55 -16.29 -4.11
CA LYS A 63 -3.48 -17.51 -4.92
C LYS A 63 -4.42 -18.59 -4.38
N THR A 64 -4.43 -18.77 -3.06
CA THR A 64 -5.31 -19.73 -2.38
C THR A 64 -6.78 -19.33 -2.57
N THR A 65 -7.11 -18.05 -2.32
CA THR A 65 -8.47 -17.52 -2.50
C THR A 65 -8.93 -17.63 -3.96
N ALA A 66 -8.08 -17.35 -4.95
CA ALA A 66 -8.40 -17.53 -6.36
C ALA A 66 -8.67 -19.00 -6.70
N ASN A 67 -7.94 -19.94 -6.09
CA ASN A 67 -8.20 -21.37 -6.24
C ASN A 67 -9.56 -21.75 -5.64
N LEU A 68 -9.87 -21.28 -4.43
CA LEU A 68 -11.16 -21.51 -3.77
C LEU A 68 -12.32 -20.92 -4.57
N ALA A 69 -12.19 -19.66 -5.03
CA ALA A 69 -13.19 -19.02 -5.89
C ALA A 69 -13.40 -19.80 -7.20
N GLY A 70 -12.32 -20.31 -7.80
CA GLY A 70 -12.42 -21.17 -8.98
C GLY A 70 -13.10 -22.52 -8.70
N ARG A 71 -12.91 -23.11 -7.53
CA ARG A 71 -13.64 -24.31 -7.10
C ARG A 71 -15.12 -24.00 -6.89
N LEU A 72 -15.44 -22.91 -6.21
CA LEU A 72 -16.81 -22.45 -6.00
C LEU A 72 -17.54 -22.25 -7.33
N ASN A 73 -16.90 -21.58 -8.29
CA ASN A 73 -17.48 -21.38 -9.62
C ASN A 73 -17.76 -22.70 -10.34
N ARG A 74 -16.85 -23.68 -10.25
CA ARG A 74 -17.08 -25.03 -10.80
C ARG A 74 -18.25 -25.73 -10.12
N SER A 75 -18.29 -25.74 -8.79
CA SER A 75 -19.41 -26.35 -8.06
C SER A 75 -20.75 -25.66 -8.37
N TYR A 76 -20.75 -24.35 -8.62
CA TYR A 76 -21.95 -23.64 -9.09
C TYR A 76 -22.39 -24.13 -10.48
N GLN A 77 -21.46 -24.29 -11.42
CA GLN A 77 -21.75 -24.84 -12.74
C GLN A 77 -22.30 -26.27 -12.66
N ASP A 78 -21.70 -27.13 -11.83
CA ASP A 78 -22.17 -28.50 -11.62
C ASP A 78 -23.61 -28.53 -11.07
N ILE A 79 -23.93 -27.65 -10.11
CA ILE A 79 -25.30 -27.52 -9.58
C ILE A 79 -26.25 -27.08 -10.68
N GLN A 80 -25.88 -26.08 -11.48
CA GLN A 80 -26.71 -25.60 -12.58
C GLN A 80 -26.96 -26.71 -13.61
N GLU A 81 -25.92 -27.45 -14.00
CA GLU A 81 -26.06 -28.59 -14.92
C GLU A 81 -26.99 -29.65 -14.32
N HIS A 82 -26.83 -29.98 -13.04
CA HIS A 82 -27.72 -30.92 -12.36
C HIS A 82 -29.17 -30.45 -12.30
N LEU A 83 -29.41 -29.15 -12.09
CA LEU A 83 -30.75 -28.57 -12.13
C LEU A 83 -31.35 -28.61 -13.54
N THR A 84 -30.57 -28.35 -14.58
CA THR A 84 -31.05 -28.48 -15.97
C THR A 84 -31.37 -29.94 -16.31
N HIS A 85 -30.54 -30.89 -15.87
CA HIS A 85 -30.78 -32.32 -16.04
C HIS A 85 -32.04 -32.76 -15.28
N GLY A 86 -32.20 -32.34 -14.02
CA GLY A 86 -33.40 -32.61 -13.23
C GLY A 86 -34.66 -31.99 -13.84
N ALA A 87 -34.57 -30.76 -14.36
CA ALA A 87 -35.66 -30.13 -15.10
C ALA A 87 -36.02 -30.90 -16.39
N MET A 88 -35.03 -31.52 -17.05
CA MET A 88 -35.30 -32.38 -18.19
C MET A 88 -35.97 -33.69 -17.75
N GLU A 89 -35.48 -34.37 -16.72
CA GLU A 89 -35.95 -35.70 -16.33
C GLU A 89 -37.28 -35.69 -15.57
N LEU A 90 -37.52 -34.70 -14.71
CA LEU A 90 -38.71 -34.62 -13.86
C LEU A 90 -39.85 -33.78 -14.45
N ALA A 91 -39.66 -33.11 -15.59
CA ALA A 91 -40.73 -32.32 -16.20
C ALA A 91 -41.79 -33.23 -16.86
N PRO A 92 -43.07 -33.11 -16.49
CA PRO A 92 -44.15 -33.98 -16.98
C PRO A 92 -44.55 -33.68 -18.44
N ASP A 93 -44.29 -32.47 -18.95
CA ASP A 93 -44.60 -32.07 -20.31
C ASP A 93 -43.53 -31.13 -20.90
N ASP A 94 -43.40 -31.08 -22.23
CA ASP A 94 -42.38 -30.28 -22.90
C ASP A 94 -42.55 -28.77 -22.63
N MET A 95 -43.78 -28.32 -22.39
CA MET A 95 -44.07 -26.92 -22.07
C MET A 95 -43.57 -26.54 -20.67
N THR A 96 -43.73 -27.40 -19.66
CA THR A 96 -43.13 -27.20 -18.33
C THR A 96 -41.61 -27.28 -18.38
N ARG A 97 -41.05 -28.25 -19.13
CA ARG A 97 -39.59 -28.36 -19.32
C ARG A 97 -39.00 -27.05 -19.84
N GLN A 98 -39.60 -26.47 -20.88
CA GLN A 98 -39.11 -25.23 -21.49
C GLN A 98 -39.23 -24.02 -20.56
N ARG A 99 -40.28 -23.97 -19.72
CA ARG A 99 -40.43 -22.94 -18.68
C ARG A 99 -39.41 -23.08 -17.55
N LEU A 100 -39.16 -24.30 -17.08
CA LEU A 100 -38.15 -24.59 -16.04
C LEU A 100 -36.75 -24.18 -16.53
N LEU A 101 -36.38 -24.60 -17.74
CA LEU A 101 -35.09 -24.24 -18.33
C LEU A 101 -34.95 -22.71 -18.53
N ALA A 102 -36.02 -22.03 -18.97
CA ALA A 102 -36.01 -20.57 -19.10
C ALA A 102 -35.89 -19.85 -17.75
N ALA A 103 -36.49 -20.38 -16.68
CA ALA A 103 -36.35 -19.82 -15.33
C ALA A 103 -34.92 -19.99 -14.78
N LEU A 104 -34.28 -21.14 -15.04
CA LEU A 104 -32.89 -21.40 -14.65
C LEU A 104 -31.89 -20.48 -15.37
N ASP A 105 -32.18 -20.08 -16.61
CA ASP A 105 -31.33 -19.18 -17.41
C ASP A 105 -31.46 -17.70 -16.97
N GLN A 106 -32.62 -17.31 -16.41
CA GLN A 106 -32.84 -15.95 -15.90
C GLN A 106 -32.13 -15.67 -14.57
N ASP A 107 -32.00 -16.67 -13.71
CA ASP A 107 -31.31 -16.56 -12.41
C ASP A 107 -29.79 -16.83 -12.49
N ALA A 108 -29.26 -17.13 -13.69
CA ALA A 108 -27.82 -17.27 -13.89
C ALA A 108 -27.13 -15.92 -13.67
N PRO A 109 -26.21 -15.78 -12.68
CA PRO A 109 -25.40 -14.59 -12.55
C PRO A 109 -24.59 -14.41 -13.83
N ILE A 110 -24.56 -13.17 -14.32
CA ILE A 110 -23.81 -12.76 -15.51
C ILE A 110 -22.40 -13.35 -15.43
N ALA A 111 -22.17 -14.40 -16.24
CA ALA A 111 -20.85 -15.00 -16.36
C ALA A 111 -19.83 -13.89 -16.69
N PRO A 112 -18.63 -13.90 -16.08
CA PRO A 112 -17.65 -12.83 -16.29
C PRO A 112 -17.13 -12.69 -17.74
N GLY A 113 -17.58 -13.55 -18.67
CA GLY A 113 -17.30 -13.47 -20.11
C GLY A 113 -18.42 -12.87 -20.98
N SER A 114 -19.61 -12.60 -20.45
CA SER A 114 -20.77 -12.15 -21.25
C SER A 114 -21.11 -10.67 -21.06
N ARG A 115 -20.08 -9.82 -20.83
CA ARG A 115 -20.25 -8.38 -21.01
C ARG A 115 -20.37 -8.09 -22.50
N LYS A 116 -21.57 -7.67 -22.94
CA LYS A 116 -21.60 -6.53 -23.88
C LYS A 116 -20.80 -5.43 -23.19
N HIS A 117 -19.73 -4.99 -23.85
CA HIS A 117 -18.82 -3.95 -23.39
C HIS A 117 -19.60 -2.69 -23.04
N HIS A 118 -20.05 -2.56 -21.78
CA HIS A 118 -20.53 -1.29 -21.26
C HIS A 118 -19.27 -0.49 -20.93
N GLU A 119 -18.80 0.23 -21.95
CA GLU A 119 -17.84 1.30 -21.80
C GLU A 119 -18.37 2.28 -20.75
N GLY A 120 -17.55 2.67 -19.77
CA GLY A 120 -17.77 3.91 -19.01
C GLY A 120 -18.17 3.85 -17.53
N ALA A 121 -17.99 2.76 -16.77
CA ALA A 121 -18.22 2.79 -15.31
C ALA A 121 -16.92 2.83 -14.45
N PHE A 122 -15.77 2.53 -15.05
CA PHE A 122 -14.47 2.53 -14.35
C PHE A 122 -13.71 3.85 -14.47
N ASP A 123 -14.08 4.72 -15.40
CA ASP A 123 -13.45 6.04 -15.57
C ASP A 123 -13.95 7.08 -14.54
N SER A 124 -15.04 6.75 -13.83
CA SER A 124 -15.65 7.60 -12.80
C SER A 124 -15.37 7.15 -11.37
N LEU A 125 -14.60 6.09 -11.17
CA LEU A 125 -14.10 5.70 -9.84
C LEU A 125 -12.87 6.55 -9.52
N GLU A 126 -13.08 7.85 -9.30
CA GLU A 126 -12.05 8.72 -8.77
C GLU A 126 -11.62 8.14 -7.39
N PRO A 127 -10.32 7.90 -7.16
CA PRO A 127 -9.83 7.43 -5.87
C PRO A 127 -10.33 8.36 -4.75
N PRO A 128 -10.58 7.85 -3.54
CA PRO A 128 -10.97 8.69 -2.41
C PRO A 128 -10.03 9.89 -2.29
N ARG A 129 -10.59 11.09 -2.36
CA ARG A 129 -9.83 12.36 -2.36
C ARG A 129 -9.00 12.57 -1.07
N ASP A 130 -9.20 11.72 -0.07
CA ASP A 130 -8.50 11.72 1.21
C ASP A 130 -7.00 11.38 1.09
N TYR A 131 -6.54 10.82 -0.03
CA TYR A 131 -5.12 10.50 -0.26
C TYR A 131 -4.38 11.48 -1.18
N ALA A 132 -5.04 12.51 -1.72
CA ALA A 132 -4.40 13.43 -2.66
C ALA A 132 -3.36 14.31 -1.93
N PRO A 133 -2.09 14.37 -2.42
CA PRO A 133 -1.09 15.26 -1.87
C PRO A 133 -1.56 16.70 -2.03
N LYS A 134 -1.52 17.44 -0.93
CA LYS A 134 -2.14 18.76 -0.84
C LYS A 134 -1.23 19.84 -1.44
N ASP A 135 -1.85 20.83 -2.08
CA ASP A 135 -1.14 22.03 -2.54
C ASP A 135 -0.47 22.73 -1.34
N SER A 136 0.78 23.13 -1.55
CA SER A 136 1.75 23.73 -0.62
C SER A 136 1.27 24.96 0.16
N GLY A 137 0.11 25.55 -0.16
CA GLY A 137 -0.41 26.77 0.47
C GLY A 137 -1.69 26.63 1.30
N GLY A 138 -2.33 25.46 1.38
CA GLY A 138 -3.62 25.31 2.09
C GLY A 138 -3.51 24.84 3.55
N PRO A 139 -4.53 25.00 4.40
CA PRO A 139 -4.64 24.38 5.73
C PRO A 139 -4.97 22.88 5.62
N GLY A 140 -4.20 21.99 6.26
CA GLY A 140 -4.35 20.52 6.19
C GLY A 140 -5.76 20.03 6.53
N THR A 141 -6.18 18.88 5.98
CA THR A 141 -7.44 18.20 6.40
C THR A 141 -7.45 17.85 7.89
N LEU A 142 -6.28 17.84 8.55
CA LEU A 142 -6.09 17.68 9.99
C LEU A 142 -5.73 18.98 10.72
N SER A 143 -5.79 20.13 10.05
CA SER A 143 -5.50 21.42 10.70
C SER A 143 -6.72 21.90 11.49
N GLU A 144 -6.48 22.51 12.64
CA GLU A 144 -7.52 23.00 13.56
C GLU A 144 -8.42 24.09 12.95
N ASP A 145 -7.93 24.83 11.96
CA ASP A 145 -8.70 25.83 11.21
C ASP A 145 -9.39 25.25 9.95
N TYR A 146 -9.32 23.94 9.70
CA TYR A 146 -9.97 23.33 8.53
C TYR A 146 -11.49 23.47 8.60
N GLY A 147 -12.07 24.19 7.64
CA GLY A 147 -13.51 24.46 7.57
C GLY A 147 -14.00 25.62 8.45
N ILE A 148 -13.13 26.28 9.22
CA ILE A 148 -13.50 27.42 10.06
C ILE A 148 -13.32 28.73 9.27
N LYS A 149 -14.42 29.27 8.72
CA LYS A 149 -14.42 30.64 8.18
C LYS A 149 -14.66 31.62 9.32
N ARG A 150 -13.61 32.27 9.83
CA ARG A 150 -13.78 33.39 10.77
C ARG A 150 -14.46 34.54 10.02
N LYS A 151 -15.71 34.83 10.40
CA LYS A 151 -16.46 35.98 9.90
C LYS A 151 -15.87 37.25 10.54
N PRO A 152 -15.77 38.38 9.80
CA PRO A 152 -15.24 39.64 10.32
C PRO A 152 -16.05 40.17 11.51
#